data_AF-A0A6B3UQ17-F1
#
_entry.id   AF-A0A6B3UQ17-F1
#
_cell.length_a   1.000
_cell.length_b   1.000
_cell.length_c   1.000
_cell.angle_alpha   90.00
_cell.angle_beta   90.00
_cell.angle_gamma   90.00
#
_symmetry.space_group_name_H-M   'P 1'
#
loop_
_entity.id
_entity.type
_entity.pdbx_description
1 polymer ?
#
loop_
_entity_poly.entity_id
_entity_poly.type
_entity_poly.pdbx_seq_one_letter_code
_entity_poly.pdbx_strand_id
1 'polypeptide(L)'
;MRIALICGAAALALAGCGKPEASKTEKPATVVATAPEPGSEALEGFTTQPGLELFGYYMPQTEIQVVQWRLDHLHLGSPTEFEDWAAGRRTAAYAPVMMEFDDTKSPKKINELGQDVYAVRERVLPDAWRVTESEVAFVDNHPRLGKVSFQGALDRKALARAKAGDGEAVVLTGTLTVGEAVFTDLKFTWFGGD
;
A
#
# COMPACT_ATOMS: atom_id res chain seq x y z
N MET A 1 72.21 -31.36 -21.31
CA MET A 1 72.35 -30.33 -22.37
C MET A 1 71.74 -29.04 -21.82
N ARG A 2 72.54 -27.99 -21.55
CA ARG A 2 73.09 -26.96 -22.47
C ARG A 2 72.02 -25.89 -22.84
N ILE A 3 72.09 -24.69 -22.22
CA ILE A 3 72.48 -23.36 -22.82
C ILE A 3 71.27 -22.66 -23.49
N ALA A 4 70.95 -21.35 -23.39
CA ALA A 4 71.46 -20.12 -22.74
C ALA A 4 70.23 -19.33 -22.16
N LEU A 5 70.23 -18.31 -21.28
CA LEU A 5 71.10 -17.16 -20.96
C LEU A 5 71.01 -15.96 -21.95
N ILE A 6 70.46 -14.81 -21.48
CA ILE A 6 70.59 -13.39 -21.91
C ILE A 6 69.49 -12.61 -21.14
N CYS A 7 69.81 -11.88 -20.06
CA CYS A 7 70.31 -10.48 -19.98
C CYS A 7 69.23 -9.40 -20.20
N GLY A 8 69.07 -8.49 -19.22
CA GLY A 8 68.12 -7.37 -19.29
C GLY A 8 67.91 -6.67 -17.93
N ALA A 9 68.93 -6.01 -17.40
CA ALA A 9 68.85 -5.25 -16.15
C ALA A 9 68.62 -3.75 -16.41
N ALA A 10 67.73 -3.11 -15.63
CA ALA A 10 67.85 -1.71 -15.18
C ALA A 10 66.78 -1.40 -14.12
N ALA A 11 67.16 -0.69 -13.06
CA ALA A 11 66.26 -0.23 -12.00
C ALA A 11 66.40 1.28 -11.78
N LEU A 12 65.28 1.95 -11.51
CA LEU A 12 65.13 3.28 -10.86
C LEU A 12 63.70 3.28 -10.26
N ALA A 13 63.42 3.48 -8.96
CA ALA A 13 63.83 4.53 -8.00
C ALA A 13 63.25 5.91 -8.40
N LEU A 14 62.52 6.69 -7.58
CA LEU A 14 61.90 6.55 -6.24
C LEU A 14 60.46 7.17 -6.31
N ALA A 15 59.63 7.45 -5.28
CA ALA A 15 59.68 7.39 -3.80
C ALA A 15 58.24 7.32 -3.21
N GLY A 16 58.08 7.09 -1.89
CA GLY A 16 56.81 7.32 -1.17
C GLY A 16 56.68 6.56 0.16
N CYS A 17 56.60 7.27 1.29
CA CYS A 17 56.55 6.67 2.64
C CYS A 17 55.16 6.12 3.00
N GLY A 18 55.08 5.05 3.82
CA GLY A 18 53.79 4.59 4.35
C GLY A 18 53.80 3.31 5.21
N LYS A 19 54.38 3.33 6.42
CA LYS A 19 54.08 2.39 7.53
C LYS A 19 54.36 3.14 8.85
N PRO A 20 53.44 3.15 9.85
CA PRO A 20 53.19 1.97 10.66
C PRO A 20 51.71 1.60 10.89
N GLU A 21 51.58 0.36 11.37
CA GLU A 21 50.38 -0.31 11.83
C GLU A 21 50.01 0.19 13.23
N ALA A 22 48.76 0.59 13.47
CA ALA A 22 48.26 0.93 14.80
C ALA A 22 46.74 0.69 14.87
N SER A 23 46.30 -0.03 15.89
CA SER A 23 44.89 -0.30 16.17
C SER A 23 44.07 0.99 16.21
N LYS A 24 42.92 0.98 15.53
CA LYS A 24 41.86 1.96 15.75
C LYS A 24 40.55 1.26 16.01
N THR A 25 40.06 1.45 17.24
CA THR A 25 38.72 1.12 17.71
C THR A 25 37.69 1.30 16.62
N GLU A 26 36.96 0.22 16.30
CA GLU A 26 35.81 0.32 15.42
C GLU A 26 34.77 1.21 16.09
N LYS A 27 34.63 2.41 15.54
CA LYS A 27 33.64 3.42 15.96
C LYS A 27 32.27 2.74 15.90
N PRO A 28 31.40 2.85 16.93
CA PRO A 28 30.06 2.28 16.87
C PRO A 28 29.40 2.69 15.56
N ALA A 29 28.91 1.70 14.81
CA ALA A 29 28.23 1.94 13.55
C ALA A 29 27.14 2.97 13.81
N THR A 30 27.27 4.16 13.23
CA THR A 30 26.22 5.16 13.27
C THR A 30 25.01 4.52 12.64
N VAL A 31 24.00 4.21 13.45
CA VAL A 31 22.71 3.76 12.93
C VAL A 31 22.24 4.88 12.01
N VAL A 32 22.29 4.63 10.71
CA VAL A 32 21.68 5.53 9.73
C VAL A 32 20.20 5.43 10.00
N ALA A 33 19.67 6.40 10.74
CA ALA A 33 18.25 6.54 10.92
C ALA A 33 17.64 6.62 9.52
N THR A 34 16.82 5.63 9.16
CA THR A 34 15.98 5.66 7.97
C THR A 34 15.27 7.01 7.98
N ALA A 35 15.49 7.82 6.93
CA ALA A 35 14.79 9.08 6.81
C ALA A 35 13.28 8.77 6.82
N PRO A 36 12.46 9.46 7.63
CA PRO A 36 11.04 9.18 7.68
C PRO A 36 10.44 9.36 6.29
N GLU A 37 9.67 8.36 5.85
CA GLU A 37 8.92 8.47 4.60
C GLU A 37 7.98 9.69 4.70
N PRO A 38 7.98 10.60 3.71
CA PRO A 38 7.09 11.75 3.73
C PRO A 38 5.63 11.28 3.67
N GLY A 39 4.89 11.50 4.77
CA GLY A 39 3.54 10.96 4.98
C GLY A 39 3.42 10.05 6.22
N SER A 40 4.53 9.62 6.81
CA SER A 40 4.58 8.73 7.98
C SER A 40 4.29 9.43 9.31
N GLU A 41 3.16 10.13 9.42
CA GLU A 41 2.48 10.21 10.71
C GLU A 41 1.82 8.85 10.96
N ALA A 42 2.08 8.24 12.12
CA ALA A 42 1.41 7.01 12.51
C ALA A 42 -0.11 7.27 12.53
N LEU A 43 -0.83 6.53 11.70
CA LEU A 43 -2.28 6.69 11.58
C LEU A 43 -2.94 6.03 12.79
N GLU A 44 -3.55 6.83 13.65
CA GLU A 44 -4.16 6.39 14.90
C GLU A 44 -5.65 6.75 14.95
N GLY A 45 -6.47 5.82 15.45
CA GLY A 45 -7.90 6.01 15.66
C GLY A 45 -8.71 6.17 14.36
N PHE A 46 -9.94 6.66 14.50
CA PHE A 46 -10.92 6.75 13.42
C PHE A 46 -11.35 8.20 13.24
N THR A 47 -10.88 8.85 12.17
CA THR A 47 -11.19 10.26 11.89
C THR A 47 -11.87 10.38 10.53
N THR A 48 -13.08 10.96 10.51
CA THR A 48 -13.81 11.28 9.28
C THR A 48 -14.29 12.73 9.35
N GLN A 49 -14.02 13.53 8.32
CA GLN A 49 -14.56 14.89 8.21
C GLN A 49 -16.09 14.83 8.05
N PRO A 50 -16.87 15.60 8.83
CA PRO A 50 -18.34 15.58 8.75
C PRO A 50 -18.89 16.04 7.38
N GLY A 51 -20.08 15.55 7.02
CA GLY A 51 -20.80 15.95 5.81
C GLY A 51 -20.26 15.38 4.49
N LEU A 52 -19.43 14.33 4.55
CA LEU A 52 -18.82 13.71 3.39
C LEU A 52 -19.69 12.61 2.76
N GLU A 53 -20.37 12.96 1.67
CA GLU A 53 -21.08 12.00 0.81
C GLU A 53 -20.12 11.18 -0.07
N LEU A 54 -19.48 10.17 0.55
CA LEU A 54 -18.45 9.32 -0.08
C LEU A 54 -18.88 7.89 -0.38
N PHE A 55 -20.09 7.49 0.02
CA PHE A 55 -20.61 6.13 -0.16
C PHE A 55 -20.34 5.55 -1.55
N GLY A 56 -19.91 4.29 -1.58
CA GLY A 56 -19.78 3.44 -2.76
C GLY A 56 -18.49 2.63 -2.79
N TYR A 57 -18.33 1.88 -3.88
CA TYR A 57 -17.25 0.96 -4.14
C TYR A 57 -16.22 1.61 -5.07
N TYR A 58 -14.97 1.64 -4.64
CA TYR A 58 -13.84 2.21 -5.37
C TYR A 58 -13.08 1.07 -6.02
N MET A 59 -13.27 0.91 -7.34
CA MET A 59 -12.83 -0.25 -8.12
C MET A 59 -11.45 0.02 -8.74
N PRO A 60 -10.41 -0.82 -8.51
CA PRO A 60 -9.09 -0.59 -9.06
C PRO A 60 -9.08 -0.79 -10.59
N GLN A 61 -8.48 0.15 -11.33
CA GLN A 61 -8.36 0.08 -12.80
C GLN A 61 -7.30 -0.92 -13.29
N THR A 62 -6.44 -1.39 -12.39
CA THR A 62 -5.37 -2.37 -12.67
C THR A 62 -5.45 -3.47 -11.65
N GLU A 63 -5.14 -4.71 -12.04
CA GLU A 63 -5.08 -5.82 -11.10
C GLU A 63 -4.01 -5.57 -10.02
N ILE A 64 -4.41 -5.72 -8.76
CA ILE A 64 -3.54 -5.65 -7.59
C ILE A 64 -3.64 -7.00 -6.90
N GLN A 65 -2.58 -7.81 -6.97
CA GLN A 65 -2.57 -9.16 -6.41
C GLN A 65 -1.27 -9.48 -5.69
N VAL A 66 -1.40 -10.06 -4.50
CA VAL A 66 -0.28 -10.63 -3.71
C VAL A 66 -0.53 -12.11 -3.49
N VAL A 67 0.30 -12.96 -4.09
CA VAL A 67 0.18 -14.43 -4.10
C VAL A 67 -1.17 -14.88 -4.69
N GLN A 68 -2.20 -15.00 -3.87
CA GLN A 68 -3.57 -15.41 -4.25
C GLN A 68 -4.62 -14.36 -3.88
N TRP A 69 -4.24 -13.32 -3.15
CA TRP A 69 -5.15 -12.29 -2.69
C TRP A 69 -5.17 -11.15 -3.69
N ARG A 70 -6.29 -11.01 -4.41
CA ARG A 70 -6.53 -9.94 -5.37
C ARG A 70 -7.47 -8.91 -4.75
N LEU A 71 -7.11 -7.64 -4.76
CA LEU A 71 -8.02 -6.57 -4.33
C LEU A 71 -9.24 -6.55 -5.26
N ASP A 72 -10.43 -6.66 -4.69
CA ASP A 72 -11.70 -6.50 -5.42
C ASP A 72 -12.11 -5.02 -5.41
N HIS A 73 -12.21 -4.41 -4.21
CA HIS A 73 -12.55 -3.00 -4.06
C HIS A 73 -12.09 -2.40 -2.71
N LEU A 74 -12.03 -1.07 -2.67
CA LEU A 74 -12.12 -0.28 -1.44
C LEU A 74 -13.56 0.18 -1.25
N HIS A 75 -14.15 -0.07 -0.09
CA HIS A 75 -15.49 0.39 0.28
C HIS A 75 -15.39 1.64 1.15
N LEU A 76 -16.22 2.65 0.86
CA LEU A 76 -16.53 3.73 1.78
C LEU A 76 -18.02 3.74 2.09
N GLY A 77 -18.35 3.84 3.38
CA GLY A 77 -19.72 3.89 3.90
C GLY A 77 -20.41 5.24 3.71
N SER A 78 -21.70 5.22 4.03
CA SER A 78 -22.55 6.41 4.20
C SER A 78 -22.23 7.14 5.51
N PRO A 79 -22.64 8.42 5.67
CA PRO A 79 -22.46 9.17 6.91
C PRO A 79 -22.99 8.42 8.15
N THR A 80 -24.15 7.79 8.06
CA THR A 80 -24.77 6.99 9.13
C THR A 80 -23.86 5.85 9.60
N GLU A 81 -23.13 5.20 8.70
CA GLU A 81 -22.27 4.07 9.05
C GLU A 81 -20.97 4.53 9.73
N PHE A 82 -20.48 5.72 9.39
CA PHE A 82 -19.41 6.39 10.15
C PHE A 82 -19.89 6.80 11.56
N GLU A 83 -21.10 7.34 11.69
CA GLU A 83 -21.72 7.68 12.97
C GLU A 83 -21.96 6.44 13.86
N ASP A 84 -22.44 5.34 13.26
CA ASP A 84 -22.61 4.04 13.92
C ASP A 84 -21.27 3.52 14.46
N TRP A 85 -20.21 3.53 13.64
CA TRP A 85 -18.88 3.09 14.06
C TRP A 85 -18.29 3.94 15.20
N ALA A 86 -18.46 5.27 15.12
CA ALA A 86 -18.04 6.21 16.14
C ALA A 86 -18.81 6.03 17.46
N ALA A 87 -20.11 5.70 17.38
CA ALA A 87 -20.94 5.35 18.52
C ALA A 87 -20.73 3.91 19.04
N GLY A 88 -19.77 3.17 18.50
CA GLY A 88 -19.41 1.82 18.95
C GLY A 88 -20.32 0.70 18.43
N ARG A 89 -21.23 0.97 17.49
CA ARG A 89 -22.08 -0.04 16.80
C ARG A 89 -21.28 -0.81 15.75
N ARG A 90 -20.17 -1.41 16.16
CA ARG A 90 -19.23 -2.12 15.28
C ARG A 90 -19.62 -3.59 15.10
N THR A 91 -19.22 -4.18 13.98
CA THR A 91 -19.38 -5.62 13.72
C THR A 91 -18.02 -6.24 13.39
N ALA A 92 -17.92 -7.57 13.49
CA ALA A 92 -16.70 -8.30 13.12
C ALA A 92 -16.56 -8.54 11.59
N ALA A 93 -17.48 -8.04 10.76
CA ALA A 93 -17.56 -8.36 9.33
C ALA A 93 -17.75 -7.14 8.41
N TYR A 94 -17.75 -5.93 8.99
CA TYR A 94 -18.01 -4.68 8.29
C TYR A 94 -17.43 -3.47 9.04
N ALA A 95 -16.85 -2.53 8.28
CA ALA A 95 -16.44 -1.20 8.71
C ALA A 95 -16.73 -0.18 7.57
N PRO A 96 -17.02 1.10 7.88
CA PRO A 96 -17.31 2.14 6.88
C PRO A 96 -16.08 2.57 6.06
N VAL A 97 -14.88 2.09 6.41
CA VAL A 97 -13.73 2.01 5.51
C VAL A 97 -13.27 0.57 5.56
N MET A 98 -13.24 -0.15 4.44
CA MET A 98 -12.71 -1.52 4.39
C MET A 98 -12.25 -1.87 2.97
N MET A 99 -11.31 -2.80 2.83
CA MET A 99 -10.96 -3.41 1.53
C MET A 99 -11.39 -4.87 1.50
N GLU A 100 -12.00 -5.31 0.39
CA GLU A 100 -12.32 -6.71 0.14
C GLU A 100 -11.31 -7.31 -0.84
N PHE A 101 -10.76 -8.49 -0.51
CA PHE A 101 -9.84 -9.24 -1.36
C PHE A 101 -10.43 -10.62 -1.68
N ASP A 102 -10.38 -11.05 -2.95
CA ASP A 102 -10.71 -12.41 -3.37
C ASP A 102 -9.50 -13.35 -3.19
N ASP A 103 -9.74 -14.61 -2.79
CA ASP A 103 -8.77 -15.70 -2.98
C ASP A 103 -8.91 -16.26 -4.39
N THR A 104 -7.98 -15.90 -5.29
CA THR A 104 -7.97 -16.33 -6.69
C THR A 104 -7.66 -17.81 -6.91
N LYS A 105 -7.27 -18.55 -5.85
CA LYS A 105 -7.14 -20.01 -5.87
C LYS A 105 -8.38 -20.72 -5.31
N SER A 106 -9.34 -20.00 -4.74
CA SER A 106 -10.59 -20.60 -4.30
C SER A 106 -11.48 -20.99 -5.48
N PRO A 107 -12.37 -21.99 -5.34
CA PRO A 107 -13.37 -22.28 -6.37
C PRO A 107 -14.21 -21.05 -6.70
N LYS A 108 -14.66 -20.93 -7.95
CA LYS A 108 -15.68 -19.95 -8.31
C LYS A 108 -17.07 -20.44 -7.95
N LYS A 109 -17.97 -19.50 -7.68
CA LYS A 109 -19.41 -19.70 -7.47
C LYS A 109 -20.18 -18.62 -8.22
N ILE A 110 -21.42 -18.92 -8.58
CA ILE A 110 -22.34 -17.92 -9.12
C ILE A 110 -22.98 -17.15 -7.96
N ASN A 111 -22.95 -15.82 -8.01
CA ASN A 111 -23.66 -14.96 -7.05
C ASN A 111 -25.15 -14.77 -7.43
N GLU A 112 -25.90 -14.03 -6.62
CA GLU A 112 -27.33 -13.78 -6.84
C GLU A 112 -27.63 -13.00 -8.15
N LEU A 113 -26.62 -12.31 -8.70
CA LEU A 113 -26.67 -11.57 -9.97
C LEU A 113 -26.22 -12.41 -11.18
N GLY A 114 -25.94 -13.70 -11.01
CA GLY A 114 -25.50 -14.59 -12.10
C GLY A 114 -24.01 -14.48 -12.46
N GLN A 115 -23.20 -13.79 -11.67
CA GLN A 115 -21.79 -13.52 -11.94
C GLN A 115 -20.87 -14.58 -11.30
N ASP A 116 -19.81 -14.97 -12.02
CA ASP A 116 -18.71 -15.79 -11.51
C ASP A 116 -17.85 -15.01 -10.50
N VAL A 117 -17.94 -15.35 -9.22
CA VAL A 117 -17.14 -14.77 -8.14
C VAL A 117 -16.31 -15.82 -7.41
N TYR A 118 -15.19 -15.44 -6.81
CA TYR A 118 -14.42 -16.35 -5.96
C TYR A 118 -15.20 -16.69 -4.68
N ALA A 119 -15.12 -17.96 -4.24
CA ALA A 119 -15.92 -18.44 -3.11
C ALA A 119 -15.40 -17.97 -1.75
N VAL A 120 -14.08 -17.75 -1.64
CA VAL A 120 -13.40 -17.27 -0.43
C VAL A 120 -12.93 -15.84 -0.64
N ARG A 121 -13.18 -15.00 0.36
CA ARG A 121 -12.78 -13.60 0.40
C ARG A 121 -12.28 -13.19 1.79
N GLU A 122 -11.62 -12.05 1.84
CA GLU A 122 -11.11 -11.39 3.04
C GLU A 122 -11.61 -9.97 3.14
N ARG A 123 -11.91 -9.51 4.36
CA ARG A 123 -12.23 -8.11 4.64
C ARG A 123 -11.19 -7.52 5.58
N VAL A 124 -10.44 -6.57 5.06
CA VAL A 124 -9.50 -5.76 5.81
C VAL A 124 -10.29 -4.67 6.53
N LEU A 125 -10.47 -4.84 7.84
CA LEU A 125 -11.18 -3.93 8.73
C LEU A 125 -10.12 -3.08 9.47
N PRO A 126 -10.01 -1.77 9.23
CA PRO A 126 -8.85 -1.01 9.71
C PRO A 126 -8.74 -0.91 11.23
N ASP A 127 -7.50 -0.97 11.73
CA ASP A 127 -7.11 -0.52 13.06
C ASP A 127 -7.27 1.01 13.19
N ALA A 128 -7.04 1.75 12.10
CA ALA A 128 -7.17 3.20 12.03
C ALA A 128 -7.47 3.72 10.62
N TRP A 129 -8.15 4.88 10.51
CA TRP A 129 -8.35 5.60 9.25
C TRP A 129 -8.43 7.12 9.40
N ARG A 130 -8.16 7.82 8.29
CA ARG A 130 -8.40 9.24 8.09
C ARG A 130 -9.15 9.43 6.76
N VAL A 131 -10.32 10.06 6.81
CA VAL A 131 -11.13 10.38 5.63
C VAL A 131 -11.44 11.87 5.64
N THR A 132 -11.02 12.57 4.60
CA THR A 132 -11.25 14.01 4.41
C THR A 132 -11.89 14.28 3.04
N GLU A 133 -12.14 15.54 2.71
CA GLU A 133 -12.59 15.92 1.37
C GLU A 133 -11.61 15.59 0.25
N SER A 134 -10.32 15.37 0.55
CA SER A 134 -9.25 15.18 -0.44
C SER A 134 -8.38 13.95 -0.18
N GLU A 135 -8.54 13.24 0.93
CA GLU A 135 -7.71 12.11 1.35
C GLU A 135 -8.55 10.94 1.87
N VAL A 136 -8.12 9.72 1.51
CA VAL A 136 -8.51 8.48 2.18
C VAL A 136 -7.24 7.75 2.58
N ALA A 137 -7.04 7.53 3.88
CA ALA A 137 -5.95 6.75 4.43
C ALA A 137 -6.48 5.71 5.42
N PHE A 138 -5.93 4.50 5.41
CA PHE A 138 -6.22 3.47 6.41
C PHE A 138 -5.00 2.58 6.69
N VAL A 139 -4.98 1.92 7.85
CA VAL A 139 -4.01 0.89 8.21
C VAL A 139 -4.66 -0.27 8.97
N ASP A 140 -4.18 -1.49 8.75
CA ASP A 140 -4.55 -2.74 9.41
C ASP A 140 -3.33 -3.68 9.50
N ASN A 141 -3.39 -4.66 10.41
CA ASN A 141 -2.45 -5.78 10.50
C ASN A 141 -3.20 -7.12 10.32
N HIS A 142 -3.60 -7.40 9.08
CA HIS A 142 -4.49 -8.51 8.77
C HIS A 142 -3.83 -9.90 8.97
N PRO A 143 -4.49 -10.87 9.64
CA PRO A 143 -3.89 -12.18 9.94
C PRO A 143 -3.39 -13.01 8.74
N ARG A 144 -3.96 -12.81 7.54
CA ARG A 144 -3.57 -13.53 6.30
C ARG A 144 -2.88 -12.67 5.23
N LEU A 145 -2.90 -11.34 5.36
CA LEU A 145 -2.30 -10.40 4.39
C LEU A 145 -1.06 -9.68 4.96
N GLY A 146 -0.85 -9.70 6.28
CA GLY A 146 0.15 -8.89 6.96
C GLY A 146 -0.30 -7.43 7.10
N LYS A 147 0.67 -6.50 7.16
CA LYS A 147 0.38 -5.06 7.13
C LYS A 147 -0.42 -4.73 5.87
N VAL A 148 -1.58 -4.10 6.01
CA VAL A 148 -2.30 -3.47 4.91
C VAL A 148 -2.37 -1.98 5.19
N SER A 149 -1.92 -1.14 4.28
CA SER A 149 -2.03 0.31 4.45
C SER A 149 -2.20 1.03 3.13
N PHE A 150 -3.17 1.93 3.07
CA PHE A 150 -3.45 2.76 1.90
C PHE A 150 -3.35 4.24 2.24
N GLN A 151 -2.87 5.03 1.29
CA GLN A 151 -3.04 6.47 1.29
C GLN A 151 -3.37 6.92 -0.14
N GLY A 152 -4.46 7.64 -0.31
CA GLY A 152 -4.91 8.10 -1.63
C GLY A 152 -5.56 9.47 -1.62
N ALA A 153 -5.38 10.19 -2.73
CA ALA A 153 -5.93 11.50 -3.01
C ALA A 153 -7.25 11.38 -3.78
N LEU A 154 -8.30 12.01 -3.27
CA LEU A 154 -9.65 11.96 -3.81
C LEU A 154 -9.96 13.18 -4.70
N ASP A 155 -10.35 12.96 -5.94
CA ASP A 155 -10.91 13.99 -6.82
C ASP A 155 -12.44 14.07 -6.63
N ARG A 156 -12.88 15.01 -5.78
CA ARG A 156 -14.30 15.31 -5.54
C ARG A 156 -15.07 15.72 -6.79
N LYS A 157 -14.41 16.32 -7.79
CA LYS A 157 -15.05 16.75 -9.06
C LYS A 157 -15.19 15.59 -10.03
N ALA A 158 -14.25 14.65 -10.04
CA ALA A 158 -14.42 13.37 -10.72
C ALA A 158 -15.52 12.54 -10.06
N LEU A 159 -15.52 12.42 -8.73
CA LEU A 159 -16.53 11.68 -7.99
C LEU A 159 -17.94 12.23 -8.22
N ALA A 160 -18.14 13.56 -8.18
CA ALA A 160 -19.43 14.18 -8.45
C ALA A 160 -19.96 13.87 -9.87
N ARG A 161 -19.07 13.85 -10.88
CA ARG A 161 -19.40 13.47 -12.26
C ARG A 161 -19.72 11.99 -12.40
N ALA A 162 -18.94 11.11 -11.78
CA ALA A 162 -19.22 9.67 -11.74
C ALA A 162 -20.59 9.39 -11.11
N LYS A 163 -20.91 10.05 -9.99
CA LYS A 163 -22.24 9.99 -9.32
C LYS A 163 -23.39 10.54 -10.18
N ALA A 164 -23.11 11.43 -11.13
CA ALA A 164 -24.09 11.94 -12.10
C ALA A 164 -24.26 11.06 -13.35
N GLY A 165 -23.41 10.03 -13.53
CA GLY A 165 -23.41 9.17 -14.71
C GLY A 165 -22.58 9.68 -15.89
N ASP A 166 -21.74 10.70 -15.70
CA ASP A 166 -20.92 11.33 -16.75
C ASP A 166 -19.68 10.48 -17.16
N GLY A 167 -19.80 9.15 -17.13
CA GLY A 167 -18.79 8.18 -17.55
C GLY A 167 -17.80 7.73 -16.47
N GLU A 168 -16.91 6.80 -16.85
CA GLU A 168 -15.89 6.23 -15.98
C GLU A 168 -14.73 7.22 -15.76
N ALA A 169 -14.81 7.97 -14.65
CA ALA A 169 -13.73 8.85 -14.20
C ALA A 169 -12.84 8.16 -13.15
N VAL A 170 -11.54 8.44 -13.16
CA VAL A 170 -10.67 8.16 -12.01
C VAL A 170 -11.05 9.13 -10.90
N VAL A 171 -11.51 8.61 -9.77
CA VAL A 171 -11.98 9.40 -8.62
C VAL A 171 -11.00 9.44 -7.47
N LEU A 172 -10.09 8.47 -7.41
CA LEU A 172 -9.14 8.27 -6.32
C LEU A 172 -7.85 7.72 -6.92
N THR A 173 -6.72 8.28 -6.53
CA THR A 173 -5.39 7.74 -6.82
C THR A 173 -4.61 7.51 -5.54
N GLY A 174 -3.69 6.55 -5.49
CA GLY A 174 -2.96 6.31 -4.23
C GLY A 174 -1.89 5.23 -4.28
N THR A 175 -1.37 4.93 -3.09
CA THR A 175 -0.40 3.88 -2.82
C THR A 175 -1.01 2.87 -1.85
N LEU A 176 -0.88 1.58 -2.15
CA LEU A 176 -1.30 0.48 -1.29
C LEU A 176 -0.09 -0.38 -0.91
N THR A 177 0.05 -0.70 0.37
CA THR A 177 0.93 -1.76 0.88
C THR A 177 0.09 -2.97 1.26
N VAL A 178 0.53 -4.17 0.88
CA VAL A 178 -0.03 -5.45 1.33
C VAL A 178 1.12 -6.40 1.66
N GLY A 179 1.32 -6.68 2.94
CA GLY A 179 2.49 -7.40 3.44
C GLY A 179 3.77 -6.60 3.18
N GLU A 180 4.66 -7.18 2.37
CA GLU A 180 5.90 -6.53 1.89
C GLU A 180 5.75 -5.86 0.51
N ALA A 181 4.62 -6.09 -0.19
CA ALA A 181 4.40 -5.55 -1.52
C ALA A 181 3.85 -4.12 -1.47
N VAL A 182 4.40 -3.22 -2.28
CA VAL A 182 3.95 -1.83 -2.42
C VAL A 182 3.53 -1.57 -3.87
N PHE A 183 2.35 -1.01 -4.05
CA PHE A 183 1.76 -0.64 -5.33
C PHE A 183 1.53 0.87 -5.35
N THR A 184 2.20 1.59 -6.25
CA THR A 184 2.07 3.06 -6.41
C THR A 184 1.20 3.41 -7.62
N ASP A 185 0.83 4.69 -7.72
CA ASP A 185 0.13 5.25 -8.89
C ASP A 185 -1.19 4.55 -9.23
N LEU A 186 -1.79 3.90 -8.23
CA LEU A 186 -3.06 3.21 -8.35
C LEU A 186 -4.15 4.19 -8.73
N LYS A 187 -5.14 3.71 -9.48
CA LYS A 187 -6.29 4.49 -9.95
C LYS A 187 -7.54 3.70 -9.70
N PHE A 188 -8.56 4.37 -9.18
CA PHE A 188 -9.86 3.78 -8.89
C PHE A 188 -10.98 4.54 -9.59
N THR A 189 -11.93 3.82 -10.18
CA THR A 189 -13.25 4.35 -10.57
C THR A 189 -14.22 4.20 -9.41
N TRP A 190 -15.40 4.82 -9.51
CA TRP A 190 -16.46 4.70 -8.51
C TRP A 190 -17.66 3.91 -9.07
N PHE A 191 -18.22 3.04 -8.25
CA PHE A 191 -19.48 2.35 -8.46
C PHE A 191 -20.39 2.57 -7.25
N GLY A 192 -21.67 2.86 -7.49
CA GLY A 192 -22.61 3.24 -6.43
C GLY A 192 -23.15 2.10 -5.56
N GLY A 193 -22.96 0.85 -5.99
CA GLY A 193 -23.83 -0.24 -5.57
C GLY A 193 -25.13 -0.28 -6.38
N ASP A 194 -25.88 -1.36 -6.18
CA ASP A 194 -27.25 -1.56 -6.70
C ASP A 194 -28.29 -1.27 -5.59
#